data_AF-A0A5J4XNB8-F1
#
_entry.id   AF-A0A5J4XNB8-F1
#
_cell.length_a   1.000
_cell.length_b   1.000
_cell.length_c   1.000
_cell.angle_alpha   90.00
_cell.angle_beta   90.00
_cell.angle_gamma   90.00
#
_symmetry.space_group_name_H-M   'P 1'
#
loop_
_entity.id
_entity.type
_entity.pdbx_description
1 polymer ?
#
loop_
_entity_poly.entity_id
_entity_poly.type
_entity_poly.pdbx_seq_one_letter_code
_entity_poly.pdbx_strand_id
1 'polypeptide(L)'
;MARTQAAAGLSVYQIFNLCQKSNAAHAKCVGLLWQLERSNSEKCLADILNCFKHVLLIPQGEMNGERVVRFITGFVAGRDPAREEDCDTFAEKLLRQLINLVTARDKSVRTRCCQLVQVIFNNLRADELDEDLLDSMQESMLERLADKVPAVRTQAVSALPRLCDPGD
;
A
#
# COMPACT_ATOMS: atom_id res chain seq x y z
N MET A 1 29.98 -9.42 23.26
CA MET A 1 28.59 -9.80 23.56
C MET A 1 27.81 -8.55 23.90
N ALA A 2 27.31 -7.84 22.89
CA ALA A 2 26.45 -6.67 23.10
C ALA A 2 25.00 -7.16 23.17
N ARG A 3 24.41 -7.10 24.36
CA ARG A 3 22.96 -7.19 24.54
C ARG A 3 22.35 -5.91 23.99
N THR A 4 21.96 -5.90 22.72
CA THR A 4 21.06 -4.87 22.21
C THR A 4 19.68 -5.12 22.81
N GLN A 5 19.31 -4.23 23.72
CA GLN A 5 18.06 -4.23 24.44
C GLN A 5 16.92 -3.96 23.44
N ALA A 6 16.33 -5.01 22.87
CA ALA A 6 15.08 -4.90 22.12
C ALA A 6 13.97 -4.50 23.10
N ALA A 7 13.66 -3.21 23.20
CA ALA A 7 12.40 -2.78 23.78
C ALA A 7 11.28 -3.50 23.03
N ALA A 8 10.35 -4.12 23.75
CA ALA A 8 9.30 -4.98 23.23
C ALA A 8 8.37 -4.22 22.26
N GLY A 9 8.80 -4.09 21.01
CA GLY A 9 8.01 -3.54 19.91
C GLY A 9 7.00 -4.56 19.43
N LEU A 10 5.81 -4.08 19.03
CA LEU A 10 4.82 -4.92 18.37
C LEU A 10 5.35 -5.40 17.01
N SER A 11 5.01 -6.61 16.60
CA SER A 11 5.27 -7.08 15.23
C SER A 11 4.27 -6.47 14.24
N VAL A 12 4.60 -6.52 12.93
CA VAL A 12 3.68 -6.10 11.85
C VAL A 12 2.31 -6.79 11.99
N TYR A 13 2.29 -8.09 12.26
CA TYR A 13 1.06 -8.86 12.47
C TYR A 13 0.22 -8.34 13.63
N GLN A 14 0.86 -7.96 14.75
CA GLN A 14 0.17 -7.38 15.90
C GLN A 14 -0.37 -5.98 15.58
N ILE A 15 0.39 -5.17 14.85
CA ILE A 15 -0.05 -3.84 14.39
C ILE A 15 -1.30 -3.96 13.51
N PHE A 16 -1.28 -4.84 12.50
CA PHE A 16 -2.44 -5.08 11.63
C PHE A 16 -3.66 -5.56 12.41
N ASN A 17 -3.45 -6.43 13.41
CA ASN A 17 -4.52 -6.91 14.29
C ASN A 17 -5.15 -5.80 15.14
N LEU A 18 -4.40 -4.78 15.54
CA LEU A 18 -4.93 -3.61 16.25
C LEU A 18 -5.69 -2.69 15.28
N CYS A 19 -5.11 -2.43 14.10
CA CYS A 19 -5.69 -1.51 13.10
C CYS A 19 -7.03 -2.00 12.55
N GLN A 20 -7.23 -3.32 12.40
CA GLN A 20 -8.52 -3.86 11.97
C GLN A 20 -9.65 -3.64 12.98
N LYS A 21 -9.33 -3.47 14.27
CA LYS A 21 -10.33 -3.32 15.34
C LYS A 21 -10.78 -1.87 15.54
N SER A 22 -9.90 -0.89 15.33
CA SER A 22 -10.21 0.51 15.60
C SER A 22 -9.40 1.48 14.74
N ASN A 23 -10.08 2.49 14.17
CA ASN A 23 -9.41 3.61 13.48
C ASN A 23 -8.59 4.47 14.44
N ALA A 24 -8.98 4.56 15.72
CA ALA A 24 -8.26 5.37 16.71
C ALA A 24 -6.82 4.85 16.95
N ALA A 25 -6.58 3.57 16.66
CA ALA A 25 -5.25 2.98 16.76
C ALA A 25 -4.32 3.37 15.61
N HIS A 26 -4.84 3.86 14.48
CA HIS A 26 -4.08 4.03 13.24
C HIS A 26 -2.90 4.98 13.41
N ALA A 27 -3.10 6.18 13.96
CA ALA A 27 -2.02 7.17 14.12
C ALA A 27 -0.82 6.61 14.90
N LYS A 28 -1.09 5.93 16.02
CA LYS A 28 -0.04 5.26 16.82
C LYS A 28 0.63 4.13 16.02
N CYS A 29 -0.17 3.32 15.33
CA CYS A 29 0.30 2.17 14.58
C CYS A 29 1.15 2.56 13.37
N VAL A 30 0.88 3.70 12.72
CA VAL A 30 1.70 4.24 11.63
C VAL A 30 3.11 4.53 12.12
N GLY A 31 3.25 5.22 13.27
CA GLY A 31 4.56 5.49 13.86
C GLY A 31 5.33 4.21 14.22
N LEU A 32 4.65 3.20 14.77
CA LEU A 32 5.26 1.91 15.08
C LEU A 32 5.70 1.16 13.81
N LEU A 33 4.88 1.21 12.74
CA LEU A 33 5.21 0.53 11.50
C LEU A 33 6.41 1.17 10.80
N TRP A 34 6.53 2.50 10.81
CA TRP A 34 7.72 3.20 10.32
C TRP A 34 8.97 2.87 11.15
N GLN A 35 8.84 2.66 12.47
CA GLN A 35 9.98 2.19 13.29
C GLN A 35 10.46 0.79 12.88
N LEU A 36 9.54 -0.12 12.54
CA LEU A 36 9.88 -1.46 12.06
C LEU A 36 10.51 -1.42 10.67
N GLU A 37 9.96 -0.59 9.78
CA GLU A 37 10.48 -0.36 8.43
C GLU A 37 11.94 0.14 8.50
N ARG A 38 12.21 1.14 9.34
CA ARG A 38 13.57 1.67 9.58
C ARG A 38 14.53 0.65 10.18
N SER A 39 14.01 -0.30 10.95
CA SER A 39 14.84 -1.33 11.59
C SER A 39 15.22 -2.43 10.62
N ASN A 40 14.28 -2.84 9.76
CA ASN A 40 14.48 -3.85 8.73
C ASN A 40 13.40 -3.73 7.64
N SER A 41 13.69 -2.93 6.61
CA SER A 41 12.75 -2.60 5.53
C SER A 41 12.25 -3.84 4.79
N GLU A 42 13.16 -4.75 4.41
CA GLU A 42 12.82 -5.98 3.69
C GLU A 42 11.90 -6.90 4.48
N LYS A 43 12.22 -7.12 5.76
CA LYS A 43 11.37 -7.93 6.65
C LYS A 43 10.01 -7.28 6.86
N CYS A 44 9.98 -5.96 7.08
CA CYS A 44 8.74 -5.21 7.26
C CYS A 44 7.83 -5.35 6.04
N LEU A 45 8.38 -5.14 4.84
CA LEU A 45 7.67 -5.32 3.58
C LEU A 45 7.17 -6.77 3.43
N ALA A 46 8.02 -7.76 3.66
CA ALA A 46 7.64 -9.17 3.55
C ALA A 46 6.49 -9.53 4.52
N ASP A 47 6.52 -9.05 5.76
CA ASP A 47 5.48 -9.28 6.75
C ASP A 47 4.17 -8.54 6.37
N ILE A 48 4.24 -7.34 5.80
CA ILE A 48 3.08 -6.61 5.25
C ILE A 48 2.45 -7.41 4.11
N LEU A 49 3.24 -7.91 3.17
CA LEU A 49 2.76 -8.71 2.03
C LEU A 49 2.14 -10.03 2.51
N ASN A 50 2.69 -10.65 3.56
CA ASN A 50 2.07 -11.82 4.19
C ASN A 50 0.70 -11.49 4.79
N CYS A 51 0.53 -10.31 5.40
CA CYS A 51 -0.79 -9.86 5.86
C CYS A 51 -1.76 -9.63 4.68
N PHE A 52 -1.25 -9.10 3.56
CA PHE A 52 -2.06 -8.84 2.36
C PHE A 52 -2.65 -10.09 1.74
N LYS A 53 -1.99 -11.25 1.85
CA LYS A 53 -2.55 -12.55 1.43
C LYS A 53 -3.92 -12.83 2.04
N HIS A 54 -4.21 -12.29 3.22
CA HIS A 54 -5.51 -12.42 3.87
C HIS A 54 -6.41 -11.20 3.61
N VAL A 55 -5.86 -9.99 3.74
CA VAL A 55 -6.64 -8.74 3.66
C VAL A 55 -7.22 -8.51 2.25
N LEU A 56 -6.47 -8.85 1.20
CA LEU A 56 -6.90 -8.62 -0.18
C LEU A 56 -8.08 -9.52 -0.60
N LEU A 57 -8.27 -10.65 0.09
CA LEU A 57 -9.40 -11.55 -0.14
C LEU A 57 -10.69 -11.08 0.55
N ILE A 58 -10.60 -10.12 1.48
CA ILE A 58 -11.75 -9.61 2.22
C ILE A 58 -12.63 -8.78 1.26
N PRO A 59 -13.91 -9.15 1.08
CA PRO A 59 -14.83 -8.42 0.22
C PRO A 59 -14.98 -6.95 0.63
N GLN A 60 -15.39 -6.12 -0.33
CA GLN A 60 -15.75 -4.73 -0.05
C GLN A 60 -16.96 -4.66 0.90
N GLY A 61 -16.92 -3.72 1.85
CA GLY A 61 -17.98 -3.54 2.86
C GLY A 61 -17.71 -4.20 4.21
N GLU A 62 -16.76 -5.13 4.29
CA GLU A 62 -16.31 -5.70 5.55
C GLU A 62 -15.43 -4.71 6.32
N MET A 63 -15.93 -4.21 7.46
CA MET A 63 -15.30 -3.12 8.20
C MET A 63 -13.83 -3.38 8.55
N ASN A 64 -13.47 -4.61 8.90
CA ASN A 64 -12.10 -4.95 9.28
C ASN A 64 -11.15 -4.80 8.08
N GLY A 65 -11.56 -5.26 6.90
CA GLY A 65 -10.80 -5.07 5.67
C GLY A 65 -10.66 -3.60 5.29
N GLU A 66 -11.77 -2.84 5.34
CA GLU A 66 -11.75 -1.39 5.05
C GLU A 66 -10.81 -0.62 5.98
N ARG A 67 -10.77 -0.99 7.27
CA ARG A 67 -9.88 -0.37 8.25
C ARG A 67 -8.42 -0.67 7.96
N VAL A 68 -8.08 -1.88 7.53
CA VAL A 68 -6.69 -2.20 7.18
C VAL A 68 -6.25 -1.46 5.92
N VAL A 69 -7.11 -1.39 4.90
CA VAL A 69 -6.82 -0.60 3.69
C VAL A 69 -6.59 0.87 4.05
N ARG A 70 -7.48 1.46 4.85
CA ARG A 70 -7.33 2.85 5.34
C ARG A 70 -6.05 3.04 6.16
N PHE A 71 -5.70 2.06 7.00
CA PHE A 71 -4.47 2.11 7.77
C PHE A 71 -3.24 2.16 6.87
N ILE A 72 -3.18 1.34 5.82
CA ILE A 72 -2.05 1.33 4.87
C ILE A 72 -1.98 2.62 4.07
N THR A 73 -3.13 3.12 3.62
CA THR A 73 -3.21 4.46 3.02
C THR A 73 -2.64 5.51 3.97
N GLY A 74 -3.06 5.53 5.23
CA GLY A 74 -2.57 6.48 6.24
C GLY A 74 -1.11 6.29 6.59
N PHE A 75 -0.57 5.06 6.48
CA PHE A 75 0.85 4.78 6.66
C PHE A 75 1.69 5.38 5.54
N VAL A 76 1.30 5.15 4.28
CA VAL A 76 2.01 5.67 3.10
C VAL A 76 1.84 7.18 2.94
N ALA A 77 0.70 7.75 3.35
CA ALA A 77 0.46 9.19 3.35
C ALA A 77 1.05 9.91 4.58
N GLY A 78 1.16 9.22 5.72
CA GLY A 78 1.74 9.71 6.97
C GLY A 78 3.27 9.72 6.93
N ARG A 79 3.81 10.32 5.87
CA ARG A 79 5.24 10.43 5.57
C ARG A 79 5.91 11.34 6.57
N ASP A 80 7.14 11.00 6.92
CA ASP A 80 7.98 11.84 7.76
C ASP A 80 8.78 12.78 6.84
N PRO A 81 8.57 14.11 6.87
CA PRO A 81 9.27 15.05 5.98
C PRO A 81 10.79 15.01 6.12
N ALA A 82 11.31 14.53 7.25
CA ALA A 82 12.76 14.38 7.45
C ALA A 82 13.34 13.10 6.81
N ARG A 83 12.49 12.28 6.20
CA ARG A 83 12.78 10.93 5.67
C ARG A 83 11.97 10.65 4.40
N GLU A 84 11.72 11.66 3.59
CA GLU A 84 10.89 11.56 2.38
C GLU A 84 11.41 10.46 1.44
N GLU A 85 12.71 10.43 1.16
CA GLU A 85 13.37 9.43 0.31
C GLU A 85 13.18 7.97 0.79
N ASP A 86 13.29 7.71 2.11
CA ASP A 86 13.04 6.39 2.67
C ASP A 86 11.56 5.99 2.50
N CYS A 87 10.65 6.96 2.71
CA CYS A 87 9.21 6.74 2.56
C CYS A 87 8.84 6.42 1.10
N ASP A 88 9.47 7.11 0.15
CA ASP A 88 9.28 6.91 -1.28
C ASP A 88 9.84 5.59 -1.75
N THR A 89 11.07 5.26 -1.33
CA THR A 89 11.68 3.96 -1.59
C THR A 89 10.79 2.81 -1.10
N PHE A 90 10.20 2.93 0.10
CA PHE A 90 9.28 1.91 0.60
C PHE A 90 7.98 1.84 -0.23
N ALA A 91 7.38 2.98 -0.53
CA ALA A 91 6.14 3.06 -1.29
C ALA A 91 6.30 2.49 -2.72
N GLU A 92 7.43 2.76 -3.38
CA GLU A 92 7.78 2.19 -4.67
C GLU A 92 7.89 0.66 -4.60
N LYS A 93 8.63 0.13 -3.62
CA LYS A 93 8.73 -1.32 -3.38
C LYS A 93 7.36 -1.94 -3.17
N LEU A 94 6.47 -1.28 -2.45
CA LEU A 94 5.10 -1.76 -2.23
C LEU A 94 4.27 -1.72 -3.52
N LEU A 95 4.37 -0.67 -4.33
CA LEU A 95 3.69 -0.56 -5.63
C LEU A 95 4.10 -1.68 -6.58
N ARG A 96 5.41 -1.97 -6.70
CA ARG A 96 5.94 -3.06 -7.52
C ARG A 96 5.34 -4.42 -7.14
N GLN A 97 5.01 -4.63 -5.87
CA GLN A 97 4.37 -5.87 -5.42
C GLN A 97 2.86 -5.86 -5.72
N LEU A 98 2.19 -4.72 -5.54
CA LEU A 98 0.76 -4.58 -5.76
C LEU A 98 0.38 -4.64 -7.23
N ILE A 99 1.21 -4.12 -8.13
CA ILE A 99 0.90 -4.09 -9.56
C ILE A 99 0.75 -5.49 -10.14
N ASN A 100 1.58 -6.44 -9.70
CA ASN A 100 1.48 -7.84 -10.07
C ASN A 100 0.15 -8.50 -9.64
N LEU A 101 -0.59 -7.90 -8.71
CA LEU A 101 -1.84 -8.44 -8.16
C LEU A 101 -3.10 -7.80 -8.77
N VAL A 102 -2.98 -6.74 -9.57
CA VAL A 102 -4.14 -6.10 -10.24
C VAL A 102 -4.73 -6.97 -11.36
N THR A 103 -4.00 -7.97 -11.80
CA THR A 103 -4.42 -8.98 -12.79
C THR A 103 -4.94 -10.27 -12.15
N ALA A 104 -5.02 -10.33 -10.82
CA ALA A 104 -5.45 -11.53 -10.10
C ALA A 104 -6.84 -12.02 -10.55
N ARG A 105 -7.07 -13.33 -10.53
CA ARG A 105 -8.37 -13.91 -10.90
C ARG A 105 -9.50 -13.47 -9.96
N ASP A 106 -9.18 -13.23 -8.69
CA ASP A 106 -10.18 -12.87 -7.68
C ASP A 106 -10.58 -11.38 -7.77
N LYS A 107 -11.88 -11.12 -7.70
CA LYS A 107 -12.43 -9.76 -7.82
C LYS A 107 -12.09 -8.87 -6.62
N SER A 108 -12.05 -9.42 -5.41
CA SER A 108 -11.75 -8.67 -4.20
C SER A 108 -10.28 -8.24 -4.25
N VAL A 109 -9.38 -9.16 -4.63
CA VAL A 109 -7.96 -8.86 -4.79
C VAL A 109 -7.74 -7.72 -5.78
N ARG A 110 -8.28 -7.83 -7.00
CA ARG A 110 -8.14 -6.76 -8.00
C ARG A 110 -8.68 -5.42 -7.51
N THR A 111 -9.86 -5.42 -6.88
CA THR A 111 -10.47 -4.19 -6.35
C THR A 111 -9.56 -3.53 -5.32
N ARG A 112 -9.04 -4.31 -4.36
CA ARG A 112 -8.17 -3.82 -3.29
C ARG A 112 -6.81 -3.37 -3.82
N CYS A 113 -6.20 -4.13 -4.72
CA CYS A 113 -4.92 -3.77 -5.31
C CYS A 113 -5.02 -2.50 -6.15
N CYS A 114 -6.03 -2.38 -7.02
CA CYS A 114 -6.24 -1.14 -7.78
C CYS A 114 -6.48 0.07 -6.88
N GLN A 115 -7.26 -0.11 -5.79
CA GLN A 115 -7.47 0.95 -4.79
C GLN A 115 -6.16 1.35 -4.11
N LEU A 116 -5.38 0.38 -3.63
CA LEU A 116 -4.10 0.66 -2.97
C LEU A 116 -3.10 1.32 -3.94
N VAL A 117 -2.99 0.83 -5.17
CA VAL A 117 -2.12 1.42 -6.21
C VAL A 117 -2.53 2.86 -6.49
N GLN A 118 -3.82 3.13 -6.74
CA GLN A 118 -4.33 4.47 -6.97
C GLN A 118 -4.00 5.43 -5.81
N VAL A 119 -4.24 4.99 -4.58
CA VAL A 119 -4.02 5.82 -3.40
C VAL A 119 -2.53 6.05 -3.13
N ILE A 120 -1.72 4.99 -3.16
CA ILE A 120 -0.27 5.09 -2.92
C ILE A 120 0.37 5.98 -3.98
N PHE A 121 0.05 5.72 -5.25
CA PHE A 121 0.55 6.52 -6.36
C PHE A 121 0.19 7.99 -6.19
N ASN A 122 -1.06 8.32 -5.83
CA ASN A 122 -1.48 9.71 -5.61
C ASN A 122 -0.79 10.43 -4.44
N ASN A 123 -0.13 9.70 -3.53
CA ASN A 123 0.64 10.29 -2.43
C ASN A 123 2.15 10.35 -2.73
N LEU A 124 2.62 9.71 -3.80
CA LEU A 124 4.00 9.77 -4.27
C LEU A 124 4.25 11.02 -5.09
N ARG A 125 5.51 11.42 -5.26
CA ARG A 125 5.97 12.33 -6.31
C ARG A 125 6.22 11.50 -7.57
N ALA A 126 5.60 11.84 -8.69
CA ALA A 126 5.62 10.96 -9.88
C ALA A 126 6.95 11.10 -10.66
N ASP A 127 7.54 12.29 -10.59
CA ASP A 127 8.83 12.71 -11.12
C ASP A 127 10.03 11.94 -10.55
N GLU A 128 9.84 11.19 -9.47
CA GLU A 128 10.88 10.45 -8.77
C GLU A 128 10.72 8.94 -8.89
N LEU A 129 9.71 8.46 -9.63
CA LEU A 129 9.48 7.04 -9.85
C LEU A 129 10.20 6.55 -11.10
N ASP A 130 10.67 5.32 -11.02
CA ASP A 130 11.21 4.56 -12.14
C ASP A 130 10.23 4.49 -13.32
N GLU A 131 10.70 4.85 -14.52
CA GLU A 131 9.88 4.89 -15.74
C GLU A 131 9.23 3.53 -16.03
N ASP A 132 9.97 2.42 -15.88
CA ASP A 132 9.43 1.07 -16.10
C ASP A 132 8.25 0.75 -15.15
N LEU A 133 8.28 1.28 -13.92
CA LEU A 133 7.18 1.12 -12.97
C LEU A 133 5.97 1.96 -13.38
N LEU A 134 6.18 3.21 -13.82
CA LEU A 134 5.12 4.09 -14.31
C LEU A 134 4.43 3.48 -15.53
N ASP A 135 5.19 2.99 -16.50
CA ASP A 135 4.68 2.32 -17.69
C ASP A 135 3.88 1.07 -17.33
N SER A 136 4.42 0.21 -16.45
CA SER A 136 3.73 -0.98 -15.96
C SER A 136 2.41 -0.63 -15.26
N MET A 137 2.39 0.46 -14.50
CA MET A 137 1.19 0.95 -13.83
C MET A 137 0.16 1.50 -14.81
N GLN A 138 0.60 2.28 -15.79
CA GLN A 138 -0.25 2.82 -16.85
C GLN A 138 -0.90 1.69 -17.66
N GLU A 139 -0.12 0.75 -18.18
CA GLU A 139 -0.63 -0.39 -18.95
C GLU A 139 -1.65 -1.20 -18.14
N SER A 140 -1.31 -1.51 -16.89
CA SER A 140 -2.19 -2.25 -15.99
C SER A 140 -3.51 -1.50 -15.75
N MET A 141 -3.48 -0.20 -15.49
CA MET A 141 -4.69 0.58 -15.23
C MET A 141 -5.53 0.79 -16.49
N LEU A 142 -4.92 0.94 -17.67
CA LEU A 142 -5.62 0.96 -18.95
C LEU A 142 -6.36 -0.36 -19.18
N GLU A 143 -5.74 -1.51 -18.92
CA GLU A 143 -6.40 -2.82 -19.01
C GLU A 143 -7.58 -2.93 -18.03
N ARG A 144 -7.48 -2.30 -16.85
CA ARG A 144 -8.54 -2.30 -15.82
C ARG A 144 -9.72 -1.39 -16.14
N LEU A 145 -9.65 -0.53 -17.15
CA LEU A 145 -10.84 0.17 -17.67
C LEU A 145 -11.91 -0.79 -18.21
N ALA A 146 -11.50 -1.96 -18.70
CA ALA A 146 -12.41 -2.98 -19.23
C ALA A 146 -12.82 -4.04 -18.19
N ASP A 147 -12.52 -3.84 -16.90
CA ASP A 147 -12.83 -4.84 -15.87
C ASP A 147 -14.33 -5.11 -15.75
N LYS A 148 -14.71 -6.38 -15.54
CA LYS A 148 -16.11 -6.77 -15.28
C LYS A 148 -16.67 -6.13 -14.00
N VAL A 149 -15.81 -5.81 -13.04
CA VAL A 149 -16.19 -5.25 -11.74
C VAL A 149 -16.16 -3.72 -11.80
N PRO A 150 -17.30 -3.02 -11.58
CA PRO A 150 -17.35 -1.56 -11.65
C PRO A 150 -16.40 -0.84 -10.68
N ALA A 151 -16.21 -1.39 -9.48
CA ALA A 151 -15.32 -0.82 -8.49
C ALA A 151 -13.87 -0.78 -8.98
N VAL A 152 -13.40 -1.83 -9.67
CA VAL A 152 -12.06 -1.87 -10.28
C VAL A 152 -11.91 -0.78 -11.33
N ARG A 153 -12.89 -0.65 -12.23
CA ARG A 153 -12.88 0.42 -13.26
C ARG A 153 -12.82 1.81 -12.64
N THR A 154 -13.54 2.03 -11.53
CA THR A 154 -13.55 3.31 -10.82
C THR A 154 -12.16 3.67 -10.30
N GLN A 155 -11.43 2.71 -9.73
CA GLN A 155 -10.06 2.94 -9.26
C GLN A 155 -9.11 3.21 -10.43
N ALA A 156 -9.23 2.46 -11.53
CA ALA A 156 -8.42 2.66 -12.73
C ALA A 156 -8.62 4.06 -13.34
N VAL A 157 -9.87 4.48 -13.56
CA VAL A 157 -10.20 5.84 -14.05
C VAL A 157 -9.64 6.92 -13.11
N SER A 158 -9.58 6.66 -11.81
CA SER A 158 -9.07 7.64 -10.83
C SER A 158 -7.54 7.73 -10.78
N ALA A 159 -6.83 6.67 -11.21
CA ALA A 159 -5.37 6.64 -11.26
C ALA A 159 -4.80 7.19 -12.57
N LEU A 160 -5.48 6.91 -13.70
CA LEU A 160 -4.98 7.19 -15.04
C LEU A 160 -4.67 8.66 -15.36
N PRO A 161 -5.44 9.67 -14.91
CA PRO A 161 -5.12 11.07 -15.21
C PRO A 161 -3.71 11.44 -14.80
N ARG A 162 -3.22 10.90 -13.68
CA ARG A 162 -1.87 11.18 -13.21
C ARG A 162 -0.80 10.29 -13.88
N LEU A 163 -1.17 9.11 -14.36
CA LEU A 163 -0.24 8.21 -15.07
C LEU A 163 -0.01 8.64 -16.52
N CYS A 164 -1.05 9.14 -17.18
CA CYS A 164 -1.01 9.52 -18.58
C CYS A 164 -0.67 11.01 -18.80
N ASP A 165 -0.52 11.78 -17.73
CA ASP A 165 -0.15 13.18 -17.79
C ASP A 165 1.36 13.29 -17.51
N PRO A 166 2.20 13.55 -18.53
CA PRO A 166 3.65 13.66 -18.37
C PRO A 166 4.10 14.91 -17.57
N GLY A 167 3.15 15.60 -16.93
CA GLY A 167 3.37 16.90 -16.31
C GLY A 167 3.16 18.00 -17.35
N ASP A 168 2.26 18.93 -17.03
CA ASP A 168 2.34 20.30 -17.56
C ASP A 168 3.60 21.02 -17.04
#